data_AF-A0A5S3VB39-F1
#
_entry.id   AF-A0A5S3VB39-F1
#
_cell.length_a   1.000
_cell.length_b   1.000
_cell.length_c   1.000
_cell.angle_alpha   90.00
_cell.angle_beta   90.00
_cell.angle_gamma   90.00
#
_symmetry.space_group_name_H-M   'P 1'
#
loop_
_entity.id
_entity.type
_entity.pdbx_description
1 polymer ?
#
loop_
_entity_poly.entity_id
_entity_poly.type
_entity_poly.pdbx_seq_one_letter_code
_entity_poly.pdbx_strand_id
1 'polypeptide(L)' 'MQYIVRIDKARTLILKAMAQRATQQEVLRLDPLAELNLPYTNWLPRERVIQLFYRLLAKKNVG' A
#
# COMPACT_ATOMS: atom_id res chain seq x y z
N MET A 1 -14.87 -7.98 -10.69
CA MET A 1 -13.95 -8.95 -10.02
C MET A 1 -12.48 -8.54 -10.06
N GLN A 2 -11.93 -7.98 -11.16
CA GLN A 2 -10.49 -7.67 -11.23
C GLN A 2 -9.98 -6.60 -10.24
N TYR A 3 -10.81 -5.64 -9.85
CA TYR A 3 -10.41 -4.55 -8.94
C TYR A 3 -10.08 -5.05 -7.53
N ILE A 4 -10.94 -5.90 -6.95
CA ILE A 4 -10.73 -6.49 -5.62
C ILE A 4 -9.43 -7.32 -5.60
N VAL A 5 -9.17 -8.10 -6.64
CA VAL A 5 -7.94 -8.89 -6.77
C VAL A 5 -6.69 -8.00 -6.77
N ARG A 6 -6.72 -6.86 -7.47
CA ARG A 6 -5.60 -5.91 -7.49
C ARG A 6 -5.41 -5.22 -6.12
N ILE A 7 -6.50 -4.93 -5.42
CA ILE A 7 -6.45 -4.39 -4.04
C ILE A 7 -5.83 -5.41 -3.08
N ASP A 8 -6.22 -6.69 -3.17
CA ASP A 8 -5.68 -7.75 -2.32
C ASP A 8 -4.19 -8.02 -2.61
N LYS A 9 -3.77 -7.96 -3.89
CA LYS A 9 -2.35 -8.01 -4.25
C LYS A 9 -1.55 -6.87 -3.61
N ALA A 10 -2.03 -5.63 -3.76
CA ALA A 10 -1.38 -4.46 -3.17
C ALA A 10 -1.26 -4.59 -1.65
N ARG A 11 -2.33 -5.03 -0.99
CA ARG A 11 -2.34 -5.29 0.46
C ARG A 11 -1.33 -6.37 0.83
N THR A 12 -1.29 -7.46 0.09
CA THR A 12 -0.33 -8.58 0.30
C THR A 12 1.11 -8.11 0.19
N LEU A 13 1.42 -7.28 -0.80
CA LEU A 13 2.77 -6.70 -0.99
C LEU A 13 3.19 -5.86 0.21
N ILE A 14 2.30 -4.98 0.69
CA ILE A 14 2.57 -4.14 1.86
C ILE A 14 2.77 -5.00 3.11
N LEU A 15 1.89 -5.97 3.36
CA LEU A 15 2.00 -6.86 4.51
C LEU A 15 3.28 -7.71 4.48
N LYS A 16 3.66 -8.23 3.31
CA LYS A 16 4.90 -9.00 3.14
C LYS A 16 6.13 -8.13 3.40
N ALA A 17 6.14 -6.89 2.92
CA ALA A 17 7.21 -5.94 3.20
C ALA A 17 7.29 -5.61 4.70
N MET A 18 6.16 -5.36 5.35
CA MET A 18 6.11 -5.12 6.80
C MET A 18 6.59 -6.31 7.63
N ALA A 19 6.25 -7.54 7.22
CA ALA A 19 6.74 -8.76 7.87
C ALA A 19 8.28 -8.88 7.79
N GLN A 20 8.90 -8.29 6.76
CA GLN A 20 10.34 -8.17 6.59
C GLN A 20 10.93 -6.92 7.28
N ARG A 21 10.14 -6.26 8.15
CA ARG A 21 10.50 -5.02 8.84
C ARG A 21 10.80 -3.84 7.91
N ALA A 22 10.27 -3.87 6.69
CA ALA A 22 10.40 -2.76 5.76
C ALA A 22 9.73 -1.50 6.35
N THR A 23 10.44 -0.40 6.28
CA THR A 23 9.97 0.92 6.65
C THR A 23 8.94 1.45 5.65
N GLN A 24 8.23 2.50 6.05
CA GLN A 24 7.27 3.17 5.17
C GLN A 24 7.91 3.67 3.86
N GLN A 25 9.18 4.12 3.90
CA GLN A 25 9.92 4.57 2.72
C GLN A 25 10.28 3.42 1.78
N GLU A 26 10.62 2.25 2.32
CA GLU A 26 10.89 1.07 1.50
C GLU A 26 9.61 0.56 0.83
N VAL A 27 8.48 0.58 1.54
CA VAL A 27 7.18 0.23 0.95
C VAL A 27 6.76 1.20 -0.16
N LEU A 28 7.08 2.49 -0.04
CA LEU A 28 6.87 3.47 -1.11
C LEU A 28 7.64 3.11 -2.38
N ARG A 29 8.90 2.67 -2.26
CA ARG A 29 9.74 2.27 -3.41
C ARG A 29 9.23 1.02 -4.11
N LEU A 30 8.49 0.16 -3.42
CA LEU A 30 7.88 -1.05 -4.00
C LEU A 30 6.66 -0.76 -4.88
N ASP A 31 6.13 0.48 -4.85
CA ASP A 31 4.90 0.92 -5.53
C ASP A 31 3.79 -0.16 -5.55
N PRO A 32 3.29 -0.59 -4.37
CA PRO A 32 2.34 -1.68 -4.27
C PRO A 32 0.99 -1.38 -4.96
N LEU A 33 0.72 -0.13 -5.30
CA LEU A 33 -0.51 0.31 -5.97
C LEU A 33 -0.35 0.45 -7.49
N ALA A 34 0.82 0.13 -8.08
CA ALA A 34 1.08 0.20 -9.53
C ALA A 34 -0.01 -0.46 -10.36
N GLU A 35 -0.41 -1.69 -10.00
CA GLU A 35 -1.40 -2.49 -10.75
C GLU A 35 -2.82 -1.92 -10.69
N LEU A 36 -3.14 -1.04 -9.74
CA LEU A 36 -4.48 -0.48 -9.59
C LEU A 36 -4.82 0.51 -10.70
N ASN A 37 -3.82 1.09 -11.38
CA ASN A 37 -3.98 2.09 -12.45
C ASN A 37 -5.06 3.15 -12.12
N LEU A 38 -5.07 3.61 -10.88
CA LEU A 38 -6.05 4.57 -10.39
C LEU A 38 -5.65 5.98 -10.82
N PRO A 39 -6.62 6.84 -11.19
CA PRO A 39 -6.36 8.27 -11.32
C PRO A 39 -6.12 8.84 -9.93
N TYR A 40 -4.90 9.31 -9.67
CA TYR A 40 -4.58 10.05 -8.45
C TYR A 40 -4.79 11.53 -8.69
N THR A 41 -5.31 12.21 -7.67
CA THR A 41 -5.51 13.65 -7.71
C THR A 41 -4.34 14.36 -7.03
N ASN A 42 -4.12 15.63 -7.35
CA ASN A 42 -3.08 16.44 -6.71
C ASN A 42 -3.25 16.53 -5.18
N TRP A 43 -4.48 16.42 -4.68
CA TRP A 43 -4.76 16.45 -3.24
C TRP A 43 -4.54 15.10 -2.54
N LEU A 44 -4.56 13.99 -3.29
CA LEU A 44 -4.31 12.64 -2.80
C LEU A 44 -3.39 11.88 -3.77
N PRO A 45 -2.10 12.24 -3.81
CA PRO A 45 -1.15 11.59 -4.68
C PRO A 45 -0.91 10.15 -4.25
N ARG A 46 -0.44 9.33 -5.20
CA ARG A 46 -0.15 7.91 -5.01
C ARG A 46 0.70 7.64 -3.76
N GLU A 47 1.76 8.41 -3.54
CA GLU A 47 2.62 8.23 -2.37
C GLU A 47 1.83 8.41 -1.07
N ARG A 48 0.93 9.40 -1.02
CA ARG A 48 0.10 9.65 0.16
C ARG A 48 -0.88 8.50 0.41
N VAL A 49 -1.42 7.88 -0.64
CA VAL A 49 -2.25 6.68 -0.50
C VAL A 49 -1.45 5.50 0.06
N ILE A 50 -0.25 5.23 -0.47
CA ILE A 50 0.65 4.18 0.04
C ILE A 50 0.98 4.42 1.51
N GLN A 51 1.29 5.66 1.87
CA GLN A 51 1.58 6.05 3.25
C GLN A 51 0.40 5.81 4.20
N LEU A 52 -0.82 6.17 3.78
CA LEU A 52 -2.03 5.95 4.57
C LEU A 52 -2.31 4.46 4.74
N PHE A 53 -2.20 3.67 3.67
CA PHE A 53 -2.36 2.22 3.71
C PHE A 53 -1.37 1.56 4.69
N TYR A 54 -0.09 1.92 4.59
CA TYR A 54 0.94 1.42 5.50
C TYR A 54 0.59 1.72 6.97
N ARG A 55 0.19 2.96 7.29
CA ARG A 55 -0.19 3.36 8.66
C ARG A 55 -1.42 2.62 9.17
N LEU A 56 -2.44 2.45 8.32
CA LEU A 56 -3.65 1.70 8.67
C LEU A 56 -3.35 0.24 8.98
N LEU A 57 -2.51 -0.40 8.16
CA LEU A 57 -2.09 -1.78 8.38
C LEU A 57 -1.19 -1.94 9.61
N ALA A 58 -0.28 -0.99 9.85
CA ALA A 58 0.53 -0.96 11.07
C ALA A 58 -0.35 -0.86 12.31
N LYS A 59 -1.35 0.04 12.31
CA LYS A 59 -2.31 0.18 13.41
C LYS A 59 -3.15 -1.09 13.64
N LYS A 60 -3.42 -1.87 12.58
CA LYS A 60 -4.19 -3.13 12.65
C LYS A 60 -3.36 -4.35 13.07
N ASN A 61 -2.05 -4.32 12.82
CA ASN A 61 -1.10 -5.36 13.23
C ASN A 61 -0.54 -5.16 14.66
N VAL A 62 -0.84 -4.03 15.30
CA VAL A 62 -0.65 -3.84 16.74
C VAL A 62 -1.95 -4.25 17.44
N GLY A 63 -2.12 -5.56 17.59
CA GLY A 63 -3.23 -6.22 18.25
C GLY A 63 -2.80 -7.59 18.70
#